data_AF-A0A3N4QN45-F1
#
_entry.id   AF-A0A3N4QN45-F1
#
_cell.length_a   1.000
_cell.length_b   1.000
_cell.length_c   1.000
_cell.angle_alpha   90.00
_cell.angle_beta   90.00
_cell.angle_gamma   90.00
#
_symmetry.space_group_name_H-M   'P 1'
#
loop_
_entity.id
_entity.type
_entity.pdbx_description
1 polymer ?
#
loop_
_entity_poly.entity_id
_entity_poly.type
_entity_poly.pdbx_seq_one_letter_code
_entity_poly.pdbx_strand_id
1 'polypeptide(L)'
;MEPIAKRLSCFLQHKNMTASAFSRRLNYNSCEKVARLFRIQGAKPSVDIIKDIAQQFEELNIRWLLTGDGEMLDPDKMPQQEADWAIAQPAT
;
A
#
# COMPACT_ATOMS: atom_id res chain seq x y z
N MET A 1 -4.00 -6.14 18.76
CA MET A 1 -4.45 -6.17 17.35
C MET A 1 -3.85 -4.94 16.67
N GLU A 2 -2.91 -5.12 15.73
CA GLU A 2 -2.31 -3.97 15.04
C GLU A 2 -3.33 -3.25 14.14
N PRO A 3 -3.28 -1.92 14.04
CA PRO A 3 -4.18 -1.19 13.16
C PRO A 3 -3.79 -1.35 11.69
N ILE A 4 -4.79 -1.38 10.81
CA ILE A 4 -4.62 -1.43 9.35
C ILE A 4 -3.71 -0.31 8.81
N ALA A 5 -3.77 0.89 9.40
CA ALA A 5 -2.91 2.01 9.04
C ALA A 5 -1.42 1.70 9.20
N LYS A 6 -1.06 0.93 10.24
CA LYS A 6 0.34 0.55 10.49
C LYS A 6 0.83 -0.49 9.48
N ARG A 7 -0.03 -1.45 9.12
CA ARG A 7 0.25 -2.44 8.05
C ARG A 7 0.43 -1.77 6.69
N LEU A 8 -0.47 -0.83 6.37
CA LEU A 8 -0.35 -0.03 5.16
C LEU A 8 0.96 0.77 5.16
N SER A 9 1.34 1.36 6.30
CA SER A 9 2.61 2.06 6.42
C SER A 9 3.82 1.14 6.20
N CYS A 10 3.76 -0.12 6.66
CA CYS A 10 4.81 -1.11 6.44
C CYS A 10 4.95 -1.46 4.95
N PHE A 11 3.82 -1.66 4.26
CA PHE A 11 3.81 -1.87 2.81
C PHE A 11 4.38 -0.66 2.05
N LEU A 12 4.01 0.57 2.44
CA LEU A 12 4.56 1.78 1.85
C LEU A 12 6.08 1.89 2.04
N GLN A 13 6.59 1.51 3.21
CA GLN A 13 8.04 1.46 3.46
C GLN A 13 8.73 0.41 2.60
N HIS A 14 8.13 -0.78 2.46
CA HIS A 14 8.66 -1.82 1.56
C HIS A 14 8.76 -1.31 0.12
N LYS A 15 7.76 -0.56 -0.34
CA LYS A 15 7.70 0.07 -1.67
C LYS A 15 8.55 1.34 -1.82
N ASN A 16 9.28 1.76 -0.77
CA ASN A 16 9.98 3.05 -0.74
C ASN A 16 9.08 4.23 -1.15
N MET A 17 7.79 4.16 -0.78
CA MET A 17 6.76 5.10 -1.20
C MET A 17 6.27 5.94 -0.03
N THR A 18 6.10 7.25 -0.26
CA THR A 18 5.51 8.15 0.73
C THR A 18 3.98 8.14 0.65
N ALA A 19 3.28 8.52 1.72
CA ALA A 19 1.82 8.64 1.73
C ALA A 19 1.29 9.59 0.62
N SER A 20 2.06 10.61 0.25
CA SER A 20 1.73 11.52 -0.85
C SER A 20 1.81 10.82 -2.21
N ALA A 21 2.88 10.06 -2.46
CA ALA A 21 3.03 9.28 -3.69
C ALA A 21 1.95 8.19 -3.80
N PHE A 22 1.61 7.54 -2.69
CA PHE A 22 0.52 6.58 -2.61
C PHE A 22 -0.84 7.21 -2.94
N SER A 23 -1.13 8.39 -2.40
CA SER A 23 -2.39 9.11 -2.70
C SER A 23 -2.52 9.43 -4.19
N ARG A 24 -1.41 9.83 -4.84
CA ARG A 24 -1.35 10.09 -6.29
C ARG A 24 -1.54 8.80 -7.10
N ARG A 25 -0.94 7.68 -6.66
CA ARG A 25 -1.11 6.36 -7.31
C ARG A 25 -2.56 5.89 -7.28
N LEU A 26 -3.26 6.12 -6.17
CA LEU A 26 -4.70 5.83 -6.05
C LEU A 26 -5.60 6.83 -6.80
N ASN A 27 -5.02 7.79 -7.54
CA ASN A 27 -5.74 8.83 -8.27
C ASN A 27 -6.70 9.67 -7.39
N TYR A 28 -6.42 9.77 -6.10
CA TYR A 28 -7.20 10.63 -5.21
C TYR A 28 -6.70 12.07 -5.32
N ASN A 29 -7.59 12.97 -5.76
CA ASN A 29 -7.32 14.41 -5.84
C ASN A 29 -6.95 15.03 -4.47
N SER A 30 -7.43 14.44 -3.37
CA SER A 30 -7.16 14.92 -2.01
C SER A 30 -6.38 13.88 -1.20
N CYS A 31 -5.11 14.20 -0.90
CA CYS A 31 -4.26 13.43 0.01
C CYS A 31 -4.82 13.36 1.44
N GLU A 32 -5.81 14.20 1.78
CA GLU A 32 -6.39 14.30 3.12
C GLU A 32 -7.12 13.03 3.58
N LYS A 33 -7.82 12.32 2.68
CA LYS A 33 -8.50 11.05 3.01
C LYS A 33 -7.49 10.01 3.47
N VAL A 34 -6.40 9.89 2.73
CA VAL A 34 -5.30 8.97 3.02
C VAL A 34 -4.52 9.42 4.25
N ALA A 35 -4.17 10.71 4.35
CA ALA A 35 -3.45 11.26 5.50
C ALA A 35 -4.22 11.09 6.82
N ARG A 36 -5.55 11.20 6.80
CA ARG A 36 -6.42 10.96 7.96
C ARG A 36 -6.30 9.52 8.46
N LEU A 37 -6.15 8.54 7.56
CA LEU A 37 -5.96 7.13 7.91
C LEU A 37 -4.70 6.92 8.76
N PHE A 38 -3.61 7.60 8.41
CA PHE A 38 -2.34 7.50 9.13
C PHE A 38 -2.32 8.33 10.43
N ARG A 39 -3.08 9.42 10.49
CA ARG A 39 -3.12 10.33 11.65
C ARG A 39 -4.07 9.86 12.76
N ILE A 40 -5.21 9.26 12.40
CA ILE A 40 -6.22 8.87 13.38
C ILE A 40 -5.99 7.41 13.80
N GLN A 41 -5.67 7.22 15.07
CA GLN A 41 -5.53 5.90 15.66
C GLN A 41 -6.86 5.14 15.56
N GLY A 42 -6.85 3.97 14.92
CA GLY A 42 -8.05 3.14 14.73
C GLY A 42 -8.96 3.58 13.57
N ALA A 43 -8.55 4.55 12.75
CA ALA A 43 -9.27 4.85 11.52
C ALA A 43 -9.35 3.63 10.61
N LYS A 44 -10.56 3.33 10.16
CA LYS A 44 -10.82 2.26 9.19
C LYS A 44 -10.96 2.90 7.81
N PRO A 45 -10.21 2.41 6.81
CA PRO A 45 -10.43 2.86 5.44
C PRO A 45 -11.83 2.41 5.00
N SER A 46 -12.48 3.23 4.18
CA SER A 46 -13.71 2.82 3.53
C SER A 46 -13.45 1.67 2.55
N VAL A 47 -14.48 0.88 2.25
CA VAL A 47 -14.41 -0.21 1.26
C VAL A 47 -13.91 0.29 -0.10
N ASP A 48 -14.28 1.51 -0.48
CA ASP A 48 -13.83 2.17 -1.71
C ASP A 48 -12.29 2.30 -1.77
N ILE A 49 -11.67 2.79 -0.70
CA ILE A 49 -10.21 2.90 -0.58
C ILE A 49 -9.55 1.53 -0.68
N ILE A 50 -10.11 0.51 -0.04
CA ILE A 50 -9.58 -0.86 -0.10
C ILE A 50 -9.66 -1.39 -1.53
N LYS A 51 -10.75 -1.11 -2.24
CA LYS A 51 -10.94 -1.49 -3.63
C LYS A 51 -9.91 -0.79 -4.54
N ASP A 52 -9.69 0.51 -4.38
CA ASP A 52 -8.68 1.24 -5.16
C ASP A 52 -7.27 0.70 -4.88
N ILE A 53 -6.97 0.38 -3.63
CA ILE A 53 -5.69 -0.25 -3.26
C ILE A 53 -5.53 -1.60 -3.96
N ALA A 54 -6.56 -2.45 -3.93
CA ALA A 54 -6.53 -3.76 -4.59
C ALA A 54 -6.37 -3.65 -6.11
N GLN A 55 -6.88 -2.58 -6.72
CA GLN A 55 -6.76 -2.33 -8.15
C GLN A 55 -5.40 -1.76 -8.56
N GLN A 56 -4.78 -0.94 -7.71
CA GLN A 56 -3.48 -0.32 -8.01
C GLN A 56 -2.28 -1.17 -7.55
N PHE A 57 -2.50 -2.06 -6.58
CA PHE A 57 -1.47 -2.90 -5.98
C PHE A 57 -1.96 -4.36 -5.97
N GLU A 58 -1.96 -5.01 -7.14
CA GLU A 58 -2.40 -6.40 -7.29
C GLU A 58 -1.57 -7.40 -6.46
N GLU A 59 -0.30 -7.09 -6.25
CA GLU A 59 0.61 -7.86 -5.40
C GLU A 59 0.30 -7.75 -3.91
N LEU A 60 -0.47 -6.75 -3.48
CA LEU A 60 -0.74 -6.53 -2.06
C LEU A 60 -1.85 -7.46 -1.61
N ASN A 61 -1.54 -8.28 -0.61
CA ASN A 61 -2.54 -9.16 -0.03
C ASN A 61 -3.54 -8.36 0.81
N ILE A 62 -4.75 -8.17 0.27
CA ILE A 62 -5.84 -7.44 0.94
C ILE A 62 -6.31 -8.16 2.20
N ARG A 63 -6.23 -9.50 2.27
CA ARG A 63 -6.55 -10.26 3.48
C ARG A 63 -5.60 -9.82 4.60
N TRP A 64 -4.29 -9.86 4.36
CA TRP A 64 -3.29 -9.42 5.33
C TRP A 64 -3.47 -7.97 5.74
N LEU A 65 -3.77 -7.08 4.78
CA LEU A 65 -4.03 -5.67 5.08
C LEU A 65 -5.19 -5.50 6.08
N LEU A 66 -6.29 -6.26 5.90
CA LEU A 66 -7.50 -6.14 6.73
C LEU A 66 -7.40 -6.89 8.06
N THR A 67 -6.96 -8.15 8.04
CA THR A 67 -6.96 -9.03 9.22
C THR A 67 -5.61 -9.13 9.91
N GLY A 68 -4.52 -8.93 9.17
CA GLY A 68 -3.15 -9.20 9.62
C GLY A 68 -2.75 -10.66 9.47
N ASP A 69 -3.60 -11.45 8.80
CA ASP A 69 -3.41 -12.88 8.58
C ASP A 69 -2.78 -13.14 7.21
N GLY A 70 -1.80 -14.04 7.17
CA GLY A 70 -1.03 -14.36 5.96
C GLY A 70 0.18 -13.44 5.74
N GLU A 71 0.64 -13.36 4.49
CA GLU A 71 1.80 -12.57 4.08
C GLU A 71 1.38 -11.23 3.47
N MET A 72 2.27 -10.23 3.59
CA MET A 72 2.02 -8.88 3.06
C MET A 72 1.84 -8.86 1.55
N LEU A 73 2.65 -9.63 0.84
CA LEU A 73 2.65 -9.70 -0.62
C LEU A 73 2.13 -11.06 -1.05
N ASP A 74 1.40 -11.08 -2.16
CA ASP A 74 0.95 -12.29 -2.80
C ASP A 74 2.00 -12.70 -3.86
N PRO A 75 2.74 -13.80 -3.64
CA PRO A 75 3.87 -14.17 -4.50
C PRO A 75 3.43 -14.57 -5.92
N ASP A 76 2.17 -14.93 -6.12
CA ASP A 76 1.61 -15.23 -7.43
C ASP A 76 1.28 -13.95 -8.24
N LYS A 77 1.08 -12.83 -7.53
CA LYS A 77 0.63 -11.55 -8.10
C LYS A 77 1.73 -10.49 -8.21
N MET A 78 2.96 -10.81 -7.84
CA MET A 78 4.09 -9.90 -8.03
C MET A 78 4.28 -9.60 -9.53
N PRO A 79 4.11 -8.34 -9.98
CA PRO A 79 4.38 -8.00 -11.36
C PRO A 79 5.87 -8.16 -11.66
N GLN A 80 6.22 -8.91 -12.71
CA GLN A 80 7.61 -9.12 -13.15
C GLN A 80 8.37 -7.80 -13.42
N GLN A 81 7.67 -6.68 -13.64
CA GLN A 81 8.27 -5.36 -13.81
C GLN A 81 8.99 -4.85 -12.55
N GLU A 82 8.66 -5.39 -11.36
CA GLU A 82 9.42 -5.08 -10.16
C GLU A 82 10.73 -5.87 -10.01
N ALA A 83 10.92 -6.92 -10.80
CA ALA A 83 12.22 -7.56 -10.95
C ALA A 83 13.13 -6.75 -11.91
N ASP A 84 12.55 -5.94 -12.80
CA ASP A 84 13.27 -5.21 -13.85
C ASP A 84 13.79 -3.83 -13.38
N TRP A 85 13.04 -3.08 -12.56
CA TRP A 85 13.52 -1.77 -12.02
C TRP A 85 14.70 -1.90 -11.04
N ALA A 86 14.92 -3.07 -10.42
CA ALA A 86 16.07 -3.30 -9.53
C ALA A 86 17.41 -3.32 -10.28
N ILE A 87 17.40 -3.43 -11.61
CA ILE A 87 18.59 -3.45 -12.48
C ILE A 87 18.97 -2.03 -12.95
N ALA A 88 18.12 -1.02 -12.71
CA ALA A 88 18.28 0.34 -13.22
C ALA A 88 18.56 1.38 -12.11
N GLN A 89 19.22 1.02 -11.01
CA GLN A 89 19.85 2.02 -10.15
C GLN A 89 21.24 2.34 -10.69
N PRO A 90 21.50 3.53 -11.28
CA PRO A 90 22.86 3.96 -11.50
C PRO A 90 23.51 4.14 -10.14
N ALA A 91 24.58 3.37 -9.90
CA ALA A 91 25.55 3.67 -8.86
C ALA A 91 25.97 5.14 -9.02
N THR A 92 25.62 5.98 -8.04
CA THR A 92 26.31 7.27 -7.85
C THR A 92 27.63 7.02 -7.16
#